data_AF-A0AAW6GUJ2-F1
#
_entry.id   AF-A0AAW6GUJ2-F1
#
_cell.length_a   1.000
_cell.length_b   1.000
_cell.length_c   1.000
_cell.angle_alpha   90.00
_cell.angle_beta   90.00
_cell.angle_gamma   90.00
#
_symmetry.space_group_name_H-M   'P 1'
#
loop_
_entity.id
_entity.type
_entity.pdbx_description
1 polymer ?
#
loop_
_entity_poly.entity_id
_entity_poly.type
_entity_poly.pdbx_seq_one_letter_code
_entity_poly.pdbx_strand_id
1 'polypeptide(L)'
;SLEYHIKTRESGFEIKMLPTWRPDKAMAVEVPSDFRAYVEKLAEVSDVAISCFDDMVAALRKRHDFFAKQGCKLSDHGIEEFYAEDYTGAEVKAIFNKVYGGTGLTKEEILKFKSAMLVVFGEMDWEKGWTQQFHYGAIRNNNSKMFKLLGPDTGFDSIGEFTTAKAMAKFLDRLNSNGKLTKTILYNLNPCANEVIATMLGNFQDGTVAGKIQFGSGWWFLDQKDGMEKQMNALSVLGLLSRFVGMLTDSRSFLSYPRHEYFRRTLCNLVGRDVENGEIPISEMERVNQMIEDISYYNAKNFFQF
;
A
#
# COMPACT_ATOMS: atom_id res chain seq x y z
N SER A 1 9.75 -17.64 5.36
CA SER A 1 9.37 -19.02 4.98
C SER A 1 8.04 -19.09 4.24
N LEU A 2 7.01 -18.30 4.60
CA LEU A 2 5.62 -18.47 4.13
C LEU A 2 5.05 -19.88 4.42
N GLU A 3 5.64 -20.60 5.38
CA GLU A 3 5.32 -22.00 5.65
C GLU A 3 3.85 -22.22 6.06
N TYR A 4 3.25 -21.28 6.78
CA TYR A 4 1.85 -21.38 7.18
C TYR A 4 0.89 -21.19 6.01
N HIS A 5 1.22 -20.32 5.03
CA HIS A 5 0.44 -20.20 3.80
C HIS A 5 0.45 -21.50 3.00
N ILE A 6 1.62 -22.13 2.92
CA ILE A 6 1.81 -23.43 2.25
C ILE A 6 1.01 -24.51 2.97
N LYS A 7 1.15 -24.63 4.30
CA LYS A 7 0.43 -25.62 5.11
C LYS A 7 -1.09 -25.47 5.00
N THR A 8 -1.63 -24.26 5.08
CA THR A 8 -3.08 -24.01 4.96
C THR A 8 -3.60 -24.36 3.57
N ARG A 9 -2.84 -24.04 2.52
CA ARG A 9 -3.21 -24.43 1.15
C ARG A 9 -3.20 -25.94 0.98
N GLU A 10 -2.17 -26.61 1.48
CA GLU A 10 -1.99 -28.07 1.36
C GLU A 10 -2.98 -28.86 2.22
N SER A 11 -3.49 -28.28 3.32
CA SER A 11 -4.53 -28.91 4.13
C SER A 11 -5.90 -28.94 3.46
N GLY A 12 -6.09 -28.26 2.32
CA GLY A 12 -7.37 -28.14 1.64
C GLY A 12 -8.38 -27.23 2.35
N PHE A 13 -7.91 -26.28 3.17
CA PHE A 13 -8.79 -25.33 3.83
C PHE A 13 -9.52 -24.44 2.81
N GLU A 14 -10.83 -24.27 2.96
CA GLU A 14 -11.69 -23.64 1.95
C GLU A 14 -11.40 -22.14 1.74
N ILE A 15 -10.95 -21.44 2.78
CA ILE A 15 -10.63 -20.01 2.72
C ILE A 15 -9.18 -19.84 2.25
N LYS A 16 -9.00 -19.07 1.18
CA LYS A 16 -7.67 -18.73 0.65
C LYS A 16 -6.93 -17.81 1.63
N MET A 17 -5.85 -18.31 2.21
CA MET A 17 -4.88 -17.51 2.97
C MET A 17 -3.68 -17.20 2.08
N LEU A 18 -3.67 -16.01 1.48
CA LEU A 18 -2.64 -15.56 0.53
C LEU A 18 -1.67 -14.56 1.18
N PRO A 19 -0.37 -14.62 0.85
CA PRO A 19 0.61 -13.66 1.35
C PRO A 19 0.53 -12.33 0.59
N THR A 20 0.97 -11.26 1.26
CA THR A 20 1.20 -9.92 0.68
C THR A 20 2.67 -9.56 0.83
N TRP A 21 3.29 -8.99 -0.21
CA TRP A 21 4.69 -8.59 -0.19
C TRP A 21 4.86 -7.19 0.41
N ARG A 22 5.56 -7.08 1.55
CA ARG A 22 5.81 -5.80 2.23
C ARG A 22 7.30 -5.56 2.48
N PRO A 23 8.01 -4.85 1.58
CA PRO A 23 9.47 -4.71 1.63
C PRO A 23 9.97 -3.46 2.36
N ASP A 24 9.20 -2.86 3.28
CA ASP A 24 9.55 -1.61 3.97
C ASP A 24 11.01 -1.57 4.48
N LYS A 25 11.46 -2.67 5.11
CA LYS A 25 12.83 -2.77 5.66
C LYS A 25 13.94 -2.78 4.60
N ALA A 26 13.62 -3.11 3.35
CA ALA A 26 14.59 -3.08 2.24
C ALA A 26 14.97 -1.66 1.81
N MET A 27 14.23 -0.63 2.25
CA MET A 27 14.56 0.78 2.00
C MET A 27 14.82 1.58 3.28
N ALA A 28 14.78 0.95 4.46
CA ALA A 28 15.01 1.57 5.76
C ALA A 28 16.52 1.67 6.04
N VAL A 29 17.16 2.71 5.49
CA VAL A 29 18.62 2.95 5.51
C VAL A 29 19.07 3.95 6.58
N GLU A 30 18.17 4.40 7.45
CA GLU A 30 18.45 5.38 8.51
C GLU A 30 19.45 4.86 9.55
N VAL A 31 19.39 3.57 9.85
CA VAL A 31 20.22 2.91 10.86
C VAL A 31 21.08 1.84 10.16
N PRO A 32 22.38 2.09 9.91
CA PRO A 32 23.22 1.19 9.14
C PRO A 32 23.29 -0.24 9.68
N SER A 33 23.30 -0.42 11.01
CA SER A 33 23.31 -1.76 11.63
C SER A 33 22.05 -2.55 11.33
N ASP A 34 20.88 -1.90 11.39
CA ASP A 34 19.59 -2.54 11.16
C ASP A 34 19.41 -2.88 9.69
N PHE A 35 19.83 -1.98 8.80
CA PHE A 35 19.85 -2.21 7.36
C PHE A 35 20.78 -3.38 7.00
N ARG A 36 22.00 -3.43 7.55
CA ARG A 36 22.93 -4.55 7.34
C ARG A 36 22.31 -5.87 7.80
N ALA A 37 21.75 -5.92 9.01
CA ALA A 37 21.10 -7.13 9.52
C ALA A 37 19.95 -7.59 8.62
N TYR A 38 19.18 -6.67 8.04
CA TYR A 38 18.17 -6.99 7.04
C TYR A 38 18.78 -7.59 5.76
N VAL A 39 19.82 -6.97 5.20
CA VAL A 39 20.49 -7.42 3.96
C VAL A 39 21.14 -8.79 4.16
N GLU A 40 21.78 -9.04 5.30
CA GLU A 40 22.35 -10.36 5.64
C GLU A 40 21.26 -11.43 5.75
N LYS A 41 20.12 -11.09 6.39
CA LYS A 41 18.99 -12.02 6.44
C LYS A 41 18.40 -12.28 5.05
N LEU A 42 18.31 -11.25 4.21
CA LEU A 42 17.87 -11.37 2.82
C LEU A 42 18.81 -12.30 2.03
N ALA A 43 20.12 -12.16 2.18
CA ALA A 43 21.11 -13.03 1.56
C ALA A 43 20.88 -14.50 1.95
N GLU A 44 20.67 -14.78 3.23
CA GLU A 44 20.37 -16.12 3.76
C GLU A 44 19.07 -16.68 3.16
N VAL A 45 17.95 -15.95 3.24
CA VAL A 45 16.64 -16.47 2.80
C VAL A 45 16.48 -16.51 1.29
N SER A 46 17.29 -15.75 0.56
CA SER A 46 17.34 -15.78 -0.89
C SER A 46 18.39 -16.74 -1.41
N ASP A 47 19.35 -17.19 -0.60
CA ASP A 47 20.51 -17.95 -1.09
C ASP A 47 21.20 -17.21 -2.25
N VAL A 48 21.54 -15.95 -2.00
CA VAL A 48 22.25 -15.04 -2.90
C VAL A 48 23.28 -14.28 -2.07
N ALA A 49 24.55 -14.33 -2.46
CA ALA A 49 25.58 -13.51 -1.83
C ALA A 49 25.37 -12.03 -2.23
N ILE A 50 25.27 -11.13 -1.23
CA ILE A 50 25.03 -9.71 -1.48
C ILE A 50 26.28 -8.90 -1.14
N SER A 51 26.92 -8.38 -2.19
CA SER A 51 28.12 -7.54 -2.09
C SER A 51 27.92 -6.15 -2.68
N CYS A 52 26.95 -5.99 -3.58
CA CYS A 52 26.59 -4.72 -4.19
C CYS A 52 25.07 -4.55 -4.32
N PHE A 53 24.64 -3.37 -4.75
CA PHE A 53 23.21 -3.05 -4.91
C PHE A 53 22.51 -3.98 -5.90
N ASP A 54 23.17 -4.35 -7.01
CA ASP A 54 22.57 -5.21 -8.02
C ASP A 54 22.30 -6.63 -7.45
N ASP A 55 23.18 -7.14 -6.60
CA ASP A 55 22.99 -8.41 -5.89
C ASP A 55 21.76 -8.34 -4.95
N MET A 56 21.59 -7.21 -4.24
CA MET A 56 20.44 -6.99 -3.37
C MET A 56 19.14 -7.00 -4.17
N VAL A 57 19.10 -6.34 -5.33
CA VAL A 57 17.94 -6.36 -6.22
C VAL A 57 17.68 -7.79 -6.72
N ALA A 58 18.70 -8.53 -7.10
CA ALA A 58 18.55 -9.94 -7.51
C ALA A 58 17.99 -10.82 -6.38
N ALA A 59 18.48 -10.63 -5.15
CA ALA A 59 17.98 -11.32 -3.96
C ALA A 59 16.50 -10.99 -3.68
N LEU A 60 16.12 -9.71 -3.76
CA LEU A 60 14.73 -9.26 -3.63
C LEU A 60 13.84 -9.89 -4.70
N ARG A 61 14.29 -9.92 -5.97
CA ARG A 61 13.55 -10.55 -7.08
C ARG A 61 13.31 -12.04 -6.81
N LYS A 62 14.31 -12.78 -6.33
CA LYS A 62 14.16 -14.20 -5.95
C LYS A 62 13.13 -14.40 -4.84
N ARG A 63 13.03 -13.46 -3.88
CA ARG A 63 12.00 -13.49 -2.83
C ARG A 63 10.63 -13.09 -3.37
N HIS A 64 10.53 -12.10 -4.24
CA HIS A 64 9.30 -11.69 -4.92
C HIS A 64 8.71 -12.85 -5.76
N ASP A 65 9.56 -13.53 -6.53
CA ASP A 65 9.22 -14.76 -7.27
C ASP A 65 8.69 -15.86 -6.35
N PHE A 66 9.30 -16.03 -5.18
CA PHE A 66 8.84 -17.00 -4.19
C PHE A 66 7.43 -16.65 -3.67
N PHE A 67 7.16 -15.37 -3.38
CA PHE A 67 5.82 -14.91 -3.00
C PHE A 67 4.80 -15.16 -4.12
N ALA A 68 5.17 -14.89 -5.38
CA ALA A 68 4.33 -15.18 -6.54
C ALA A 68 3.98 -16.67 -6.63
N LYS A 69 4.95 -17.57 -6.44
CA LYS A 69 4.74 -19.03 -6.39
C LYS A 69 3.81 -19.46 -5.25
N GLN A 70 3.69 -18.67 -4.18
CA GLN A 70 2.75 -18.91 -3.09
C GLN A 70 1.40 -18.22 -3.26
N GLY A 71 1.11 -17.64 -4.43
CA GLY A 71 -0.18 -17.03 -4.76
C GLY A 71 -0.31 -15.57 -4.34
N CYS A 72 0.79 -14.89 -4.01
CA CYS A 72 0.79 -13.44 -3.79
C CYS A 72 0.29 -12.72 -5.05
N LYS A 73 -0.52 -11.67 -4.83
CA LYS A 73 -1.13 -10.83 -5.89
C LYS A 73 -0.95 -9.34 -5.66
N LEU A 74 -0.44 -8.95 -4.50
CA LEU A 74 -0.31 -7.56 -4.11
C LEU A 74 0.91 -7.30 -3.26
N SER A 75 1.40 -6.07 -3.34
CA SER A 75 2.39 -5.52 -2.43
C SER A 75 1.76 -4.45 -1.54
N ASP A 76 2.44 -4.17 -0.44
CA ASP A 76 2.10 -3.10 0.49
C ASP A 76 3.35 -2.35 0.92
N HIS A 77 3.26 -1.02 0.98
CA HIS A 77 4.36 -0.14 1.34
C HIS A 77 3.90 0.84 2.42
N GLY A 78 4.45 0.68 3.62
CA GLY A 78 4.25 1.61 4.72
C GLY A 78 5.28 2.73 4.68
N ILE A 79 4.88 3.92 4.24
CA ILE A 79 5.77 5.07 4.08
C ILE A 79 5.30 6.24 4.94
N GLU A 80 6.22 7.11 5.39
CA GLU A 80 5.81 8.36 6.04
C GLU A 80 5.27 9.33 4.98
N GLU A 81 6.01 9.45 3.88
CA GLU A 81 5.70 10.26 2.71
C GLU A 81 6.20 9.57 1.43
N PHE A 82 5.73 10.00 0.25
CA PHE A 82 6.29 9.58 -1.03
C PHE A 82 7.69 10.15 -1.25
N TYR A 83 8.58 9.32 -1.81
CA TYR A 83 9.96 9.68 -2.17
C TYR A 83 10.12 9.66 -3.69
N ALA A 84 10.58 10.76 -4.28
CA ALA A 84 10.72 10.89 -5.73
C ALA A 84 11.91 11.78 -6.15
N GLU A 85 13.01 11.73 -5.40
CA GLU A 85 14.24 12.42 -5.78
C GLU A 85 14.80 11.90 -7.11
N ASP A 86 15.53 12.77 -7.80
CA ASP A 86 16.31 12.37 -8.97
C ASP A 86 17.61 11.73 -8.51
N TYR A 87 17.97 10.63 -9.17
CA TYR A 87 19.15 9.85 -8.85
C TYR A 87 19.71 9.22 -10.12
N THR A 88 21.00 8.92 -10.09
CA THR A 88 21.68 8.06 -11.06
C THR A 88 21.91 6.67 -10.45
N GLY A 89 22.07 5.66 -11.30
CA GLY A 89 22.43 4.31 -10.83
C GLY A 89 23.77 4.29 -10.07
N ALA A 90 24.72 5.15 -10.45
CA ALA A 90 26.01 5.25 -9.76
C ALA A 90 25.86 5.79 -8.33
N GLU A 91 25.02 6.82 -8.13
CA GLU A 91 24.73 7.35 -6.79
C GLU A 91 24.07 6.29 -5.90
N VAL A 92 23.06 5.57 -6.40
CA VAL A 92 22.36 4.54 -5.62
C VAL A 92 23.31 3.42 -5.21
N LYS A 93 24.20 2.97 -6.11
CA LYS A 93 25.23 1.97 -5.81
C LYS A 93 26.22 2.46 -4.75
N ALA A 94 26.66 3.71 -4.84
CA ALA A 94 27.55 4.32 -3.84
C ALA A 94 26.86 4.44 -2.47
N ILE A 95 25.60 4.86 -2.44
CA ILE A 95 24.79 4.96 -1.23
C ILE A 95 24.63 3.60 -0.57
N PHE A 96 24.27 2.56 -1.34
CA PHE A 96 24.19 1.18 -0.85
C PHE A 96 25.50 0.74 -0.21
N ASN A 97 26.64 0.88 -0.90
CA ASN A 97 27.94 0.47 -0.38
C ASN A 97 28.30 1.20 0.92
N LYS A 98 27.96 2.49 1.02
CA LYS A 98 28.20 3.32 2.20
C LYS A 98 27.42 2.81 3.42
N VAL A 99 26.09 2.65 3.29
CA VAL A 99 25.24 2.20 4.40
C VAL A 99 25.49 0.74 4.75
N TYR A 100 25.64 -0.13 3.75
CA TYR A 100 25.97 -1.53 3.96
C TYR A 100 27.35 -1.70 4.59
N GLY A 101 28.30 -0.81 4.27
CA GLY A 101 29.60 -0.66 4.92
C GLY A 101 29.55 -0.17 6.38
N GLY A 102 28.36 0.20 6.88
CA GLY A 102 28.14 0.64 8.27
C GLY A 102 28.26 2.14 8.47
N THR A 103 28.39 2.92 7.39
CA THR A 103 28.50 4.39 7.46
C THR A 103 27.12 5.04 7.35
N GLY A 104 26.83 6.00 8.22
CA GLY A 104 25.58 6.76 8.17
C GLY A 104 25.42 7.57 6.88
N LEU A 105 24.17 7.77 6.46
CA LEU A 105 23.80 8.51 5.26
C LEU A 105 23.36 9.94 5.58
N THR A 106 23.52 10.84 4.63
CA THR A 106 22.90 12.17 4.67
C THR A 106 21.40 12.06 4.35
N LYS A 107 20.63 13.09 4.67
CA LYS A 107 19.20 13.14 4.32
C LYS A 107 18.97 12.96 2.81
N GLU A 108 19.78 13.61 1.98
CA GLU A 108 19.68 13.50 0.52
C GLU A 108 19.96 12.07 0.03
N GLU A 109 20.99 11.42 0.57
CA GLU A 109 21.32 10.03 0.23
C GLU A 109 20.18 9.07 0.60
N ILE A 110 19.56 9.25 1.78
CA ILE A 110 18.40 8.47 2.22
C ILE A 110 17.24 8.65 1.24
N LEU A 111 16.90 9.90 0.88
CA LEU A 111 15.79 10.19 -0.03
C LEU A 111 16.03 9.62 -1.43
N LYS A 112 17.24 9.73 -1.97
CA LYS A 112 17.62 9.13 -3.26
C LYS A 112 17.50 7.61 -3.24
N PHE A 113 18.01 6.96 -2.19
CA PHE A 113 17.92 5.51 -2.05
C PHE A 113 16.48 5.03 -1.96
N LYS A 114 15.65 5.65 -1.10
CA LYS A 114 14.22 5.31 -0.98
C LYS A 114 13.47 5.53 -2.30
N SER A 115 13.75 6.63 -3.00
CA SER A 115 13.17 6.90 -4.32
C SER A 115 13.50 5.81 -5.33
N ALA A 116 14.74 5.33 -5.34
CA ALA A 116 15.17 4.23 -6.21
C ALA A 116 14.50 2.90 -5.84
N MET A 117 14.43 2.58 -4.54
CA MET A 117 13.81 1.35 -4.07
C MET A 117 12.30 1.30 -4.38
N LEU A 118 11.57 2.39 -4.21
CA LEU A 118 10.14 2.44 -4.58
C LEU A 118 9.93 2.13 -6.07
N VAL A 119 10.78 2.66 -6.95
CA VAL A 119 10.73 2.34 -8.39
C VAL A 119 11.03 0.86 -8.62
N VAL A 120 12.11 0.34 -8.01
CA VAL A 120 12.46 -1.09 -8.12
C VAL A 120 11.29 -1.99 -7.69
N PHE A 121 10.59 -1.67 -6.60
CA PHE A 121 9.43 -2.45 -6.16
C PHE A 121 8.27 -2.37 -7.14
N GLY A 122 7.93 -1.16 -7.62
CA GLY A 122 6.87 -0.97 -8.61
C GLY A 122 7.13 -1.73 -9.91
N GLU A 123 8.40 -1.79 -10.35
CA GLU A 123 8.78 -2.58 -11.52
C GLU A 123 8.64 -4.10 -11.28
N MET A 124 9.02 -4.60 -10.09
CA MET A 124 8.80 -6.01 -9.74
C MET A 124 7.31 -6.36 -9.71
N ASP A 125 6.47 -5.48 -9.17
CA ASP A 125 5.02 -5.67 -9.13
C ASP A 125 4.43 -5.67 -10.54
N TRP A 126 4.92 -4.81 -11.43
CA TRP A 126 4.54 -4.80 -12.84
C TRP A 126 4.87 -6.10 -13.56
N GLU A 127 6.07 -6.63 -13.36
CA GLU A 127 6.48 -7.91 -13.96
C GLU A 127 5.59 -9.09 -13.54
N LYS A 128 4.93 -9.00 -12.36
CA LYS A 128 4.00 -10.03 -11.86
C LYS A 128 2.53 -9.68 -12.05
N GLY A 129 2.21 -8.51 -12.61
CA GLY A 129 0.84 -8.01 -12.71
C GLY A 129 0.17 -7.80 -11.35
N TRP A 130 0.95 -7.50 -10.31
CA TRP A 130 0.44 -7.28 -8.96
C TRP A 130 -0.17 -5.90 -8.79
N THR A 131 -1.11 -5.82 -7.85
CA THR A 131 -1.57 -4.52 -7.33
C THR A 131 -0.56 -4.00 -6.30
N GLN A 132 -0.17 -2.74 -6.38
CA GLN A 132 0.66 -2.08 -5.36
C GLN A 132 -0.19 -1.20 -4.43
N GLN A 133 0.12 -1.21 -3.13
CA GLN A 133 -0.57 -0.39 -2.14
C GLN A 133 0.41 0.52 -1.42
N PHE A 134 0.00 1.76 -1.18
CA PHE A 134 0.80 2.74 -0.44
C PHE A 134 -0.01 3.29 0.73
N HIS A 135 0.41 2.94 1.93
CA HIS A 135 -0.11 3.48 3.18
C HIS A 135 0.83 4.57 3.67
N TYR A 136 0.41 5.83 3.55
CA TYR A 136 1.26 6.98 3.87
C TYR A 136 0.68 7.92 4.94
N GLY A 137 1.58 8.62 5.63
CA GLY A 137 1.22 9.71 6.55
C GLY A 137 1.27 9.36 8.03
N ALA A 138 1.86 8.23 8.42
CA ALA A 138 2.09 7.91 9.83
C ALA A 138 3.35 8.63 10.36
N ILE A 139 3.27 9.17 11.58
CA ILE A 139 4.45 9.48 12.39
C ILE A 139 4.56 8.42 13.49
N ARG A 140 5.70 7.74 13.55
CA ARG A 140 5.86 6.52 14.35
C ARG A 140 6.79 6.72 15.55
N ASN A 141 6.59 5.90 16.58
CA ASN A 141 7.46 5.82 17.75
C ASN A 141 7.65 7.17 18.46
N ASN A 142 6.59 7.99 18.52
CA ASN A 142 6.65 9.36 19.02
C ASN A 142 7.03 9.46 20.51
N ASN A 143 6.83 8.37 21.28
CA ASN A 143 7.16 8.28 22.69
C ASN A 143 8.45 7.48 22.92
N SER A 144 9.60 8.16 22.93
CA SER A 144 10.92 7.52 23.06
C SER A 144 11.10 6.72 24.35
N LYS A 145 10.43 7.10 25.45
CA LYS A 145 10.47 6.34 26.70
C LYS A 145 9.79 4.98 26.51
N MET A 146 8.61 4.98 25.91
CA MET A 146 7.84 3.75 25.71
C MET A 146 8.42 2.89 24.59
N PHE A 147 8.99 3.50 23.55
CA PHE A 147 9.70 2.77 22.50
C PHE A 147 10.87 1.94 23.05
N LYS A 148 11.66 2.51 23.98
CA LYS A 148 12.74 1.76 24.66
C LYS A 148 12.23 0.59 25.51
N LEU A 149 11.01 0.68 26.04
CA LEU A 149 10.44 -0.32 26.93
C LEU A 149 9.67 -1.43 26.19
N LEU A 150 8.91 -1.05 25.16
CA LEU A 150 7.92 -1.91 24.49
C LEU A 150 8.25 -2.18 23.02
N GLY A 151 9.14 -1.40 22.41
CA GLY A 151 9.43 -1.47 20.98
C GLY A 151 8.38 -0.77 20.09
N PRO A 152 8.37 -1.04 18.78
CA PRO A 152 7.42 -0.48 17.83
C PRO A 152 6.02 -1.11 17.93
N ASP A 153 5.03 -0.51 17.27
CA ASP A 153 3.66 -1.03 17.11
C ASP A 153 2.89 -1.24 18.43
N THR A 154 3.19 -0.44 19.46
CA THR A 154 2.56 -0.53 20.79
C THR A 154 1.69 0.68 21.15
N GLY A 155 1.10 1.35 20.15
CA GLY A 155 0.12 2.42 20.35
C GLY A 155 0.69 3.83 20.55
N PHE A 156 1.93 4.08 20.16
CA PHE A 156 2.59 5.40 20.24
C PHE A 156 2.85 6.05 18.86
N ASP A 157 2.04 5.65 17.88
CA ASP A 157 2.03 6.19 16.51
C ASP A 157 0.80 7.09 16.35
N SER A 158 0.87 8.08 15.44
CA SER A 158 -0.23 9.01 15.20
C SER A 158 -0.27 9.52 13.75
N ILE A 159 -1.29 10.33 13.45
CA ILE A 159 -1.45 11.03 12.17
C ILE A 159 -0.32 12.06 12.02
N GLY A 160 0.40 12.00 10.90
CA GLY A 160 1.37 12.99 10.48
C GLY A 160 0.83 13.96 9.43
N GLU A 161 1.60 14.99 9.12
CA GLU A 161 1.30 15.98 8.10
C GLU A 161 2.52 16.15 7.19
N PHE A 162 2.33 15.83 5.90
CA PHE A 162 3.40 15.81 4.91
C PHE A 162 2.92 16.41 3.58
N THR A 163 3.75 17.23 2.95
CA THR A 163 3.46 17.81 1.63
C THR A 163 3.84 16.83 0.52
N THR A 164 3.03 15.77 0.33
CA THR A 164 3.44 14.63 -0.49
C THR A 164 2.98 14.67 -1.95
N ALA A 165 2.01 15.52 -2.32
CA ALA A 165 1.34 15.47 -3.63
C ALA A 165 2.30 15.52 -4.82
N LYS A 166 3.32 16.39 -4.78
CA LYS A 166 4.33 16.50 -5.86
C LYS A 166 5.19 15.25 -5.98
N ALA A 167 5.67 14.71 -4.85
CA ALA A 167 6.49 13.51 -4.85
C ALA A 167 5.69 12.29 -5.30
N MET A 168 4.44 12.17 -4.85
CA MET A 168 3.51 11.12 -5.28
C MET A 168 3.26 11.18 -6.78
N ALA A 169 2.91 12.35 -7.33
CA ALA A 169 2.71 12.53 -8.77
C ALA A 169 3.97 12.16 -9.56
N LYS A 170 5.14 12.63 -9.12
CA LYS A 170 6.42 12.33 -9.79
C LYS A 170 6.77 10.83 -9.74
N PHE A 171 6.52 10.15 -8.63
CA PHE A 171 6.74 8.71 -8.50
C PHE A 171 5.80 7.91 -9.42
N LEU A 172 4.49 8.20 -9.38
CA LEU A 172 3.50 7.53 -10.22
C LEU A 172 3.77 7.78 -11.71
N ASP A 173 4.12 9.02 -12.08
CA ASP A 173 4.48 9.38 -13.45
C ASP A 173 5.76 8.67 -13.93
N ARG A 174 6.77 8.52 -13.06
CA ARG A 174 7.98 7.76 -13.39
C ARG A 174 7.66 6.30 -13.76
N LEU A 175 6.75 5.64 -13.05
CA LEU A 175 6.30 4.31 -13.43
C LEU A 175 5.42 4.35 -14.69
N ASN A 176 4.52 5.33 -14.80
CA ASN A 176 3.55 5.42 -15.88
C ASN A 176 4.19 5.71 -17.23
N SER A 177 5.09 6.68 -17.31
CA SER A 177 5.84 7.07 -18.52
C SER A 177 6.70 5.93 -19.08
N ASN A 178 7.12 4.99 -18.23
CA ASN A 178 7.83 3.78 -18.63
C ASN A 178 6.89 2.59 -18.97
N GLY A 179 5.57 2.78 -18.92
CA GLY A 179 4.58 1.73 -19.14
C GLY A 179 4.51 0.68 -18.03
N LYS A 180 5.03 1.01 -16.83
CA LYS A 180 5.19 0.10 -15.69
C LYS A 180 4.27 0.41 -14.51
N LEU A 181 3.39 1.41 -14.60
CA LEU A 181 2.43 1.67 -13.52
C LEU A 181 1.35 0.60 -13.49
N THR A 182 1.25 -0.11 -12.37
CA THR A 182 0.25 -1.17 -12.15
C THR A 182 -1.03 -0.64 -11.50
N LYS A 183 -2.00 -1.55 -11.28
CA LYS A 183 -3.11 -1.30 -10.36
C LYS A 183 -2.56 -0.79 -9.03
N THR A 184 -3.04 0.36 -8.58
CA THR A 184 -2.47 1.04 -7.41
C THR A 184 -3.56 1.44 -6.44
N ILE A 185 -3.36 1.23 -5.14
CA ILE A 185 -4.26 1.72 -4.09
C ILE A 185 -3.50 2.68 -3.18
N LEU A 186 -4.03 3.89 -3.03
CA LEU A 186 -3.46 4.95 -2.19
C LEU A 186 -4.29 5.08 -0.91
N TYR A 187 -3.63 5.09 0.24
CA TYR A 187 -4.22 5.31 1.55
C TYR A 187 -3.49 6.45 2.26
N ASN A 188 -4.23 7.49 2.67
CA ASN A 188 -3.72 8.55 3.53
C ASN A 188 -4.16 8.34 4.98
N LEU A 189 -3.29 8.67 5.92
CA LEU A 189 -3.64 8.67 7.35
C LEU A 189 -4.20 10.02 7.84
N ASN A 190 -3.99 11.10 7.09
CA ASN A 190 -4.46 12.44 7.42
C ASN A 190 -5.65 12.82 6.52
N PRO A 191 -6.87 13.02 7.06
CA PRO A 191 -8.07 13.24 6.26
C PRO A 191 -8.05 14.55 5.46
N CYS A 192 -7.19 15.52 5.80
CA CYS A 192 -6.98 16.72 4.99
C CYS A 192 -6.43 16.42 3.57
N ALA A 193 -5.93 15.21 3.34
CA ALA A 193 -5.43 14.78 2.05
C ALA A 193 -6.48 13.99 1.22
N ASN A 194 -7.71 13.81 1.69
CA ASN A 194 -8.71 13.01 0.99
C ASN A 194 -8.94 13.49 -0.46
N GLU A 195 -9.17 14.79 -0.66
CA GLU A 195 -9.39 15.38 -1.97
C GLU A 195 -8.11 15.37 -2.83
N VAL A 196 -6.94 15.52 -2.19
CA VAL A 196 -5.64 15.38 -2.87
C VAL A 196 -5.49 13.97 -3.45
N ILE A 197 -5.83 12.94 -2.67
CA ILE A 197 -5.76 11.54 -3.14
C ILE A 197 -6.83 11.25 -4.19
N ALA A 198 -8.07 11.65 -3.93
CA ALA A 198 -9.18 11.40 -4.84
C ALA A 198 -8.93 12.03 -6.23
N THR A 199 -8.37 13.24 -6.28
CA THR A 199 -7.97 13.87 -7.55
C THR A 199 -6.69 13.29 -8.16
N MET A 200 -5.74 12.82 -7.34
CA MET A 200 -4.51 12.17 -7.83
C MET A 200 -4.83 10.92 -8.68
N LEU A 201 -5.86 10.16 -8.33
CA LEU A 201 -6.25 8.95 -9.06
C LEU A 201 -6.48 9.23 -10.54
N GLY A 202 -7.18 10.33 -10.84
CA GLY A 202 -7.62 10.70 -12.18
C GLY A 202 -6.48 10.93 -13.17
N ASN A 203 -5.32 11.34 -12.67
CA ASN A 203 -4.13 11.60 -13.49
C ASN A 203 -3.57 10.33 -14.16
N PHE A 204 -3.87 9.14 -13.61
CA PHE A 204 -3.21 7.89 -13.98
C PHE A 204 -4.18 6.74 -14.26
N GLN A 205 -5.46 7.03 -14.49
CA GLN A 205 -6.37 6.07 -15.10
C GLN A 205 -6.03 5.91 -16.60
N ASP A 206 -6.19 4.71 -17.16
CA ASP A 206 -5.83 4.42 -18.56
C ASP A 206 -6.90 3.63 -19.34
N GLY A 207 -8.05 3.34 -18.71
CA GLY A 207 -9.16 2.60 -19.33
C GLY A 207 -8.93 1.08 -19.47
N THR A 208 -7.77 0.56 -19.06
CA THR A 208 -7.47 -0.89 -19.16
C THR A 208 -8.12 -1.72 -18.05
N VAL A 209 -8.31 -1.11 -16.88
CA VAL A 209 -8.94 -1.71 -15.69
C VAL A 209 -9.93 -0.69 -15.12
N ALA A 210 -11.11 -1.16 -14.70
CA ALA A 210 -12.10 -0.31 -14.03
C ALA A 210 -11.52 0.22 -12.70
N GLY A 211 -11.20 1.52 -12.67
CA GLY A 211 -10.55 2.16 -11.52
C GLY A 211 -9.16 1.58 -11.27
N LYS A 212 -8.26 1.62 -12.26
CA LYS A 212 -6.87 1.14 -12.14
C LYS A 212 -6.17 1.73 -10.90
N ILE A 213 -6.40 3.02 -10.63
CA ILE A 213 -5.89 3.71 -9.44
C ILE A 213 -7.06 3.94 -8.48
N GLN A 214 -6.92 3.45 -7.26
CA GLN A 214 -7.96 3.43 -6.23
C GLN A 214 -7.57 4.33 -5.07
N PHE A 215 -8.57 5.02 -4.51
CA PHE A 215 -8.47 5.59 -3.17
C PHE A 215 -9.00 4.55 -2.19
N GLY A 216 -8.11 4.02 -1.36
CA GLY A 216 -8.46 3.01 -0.37
C GLY A 216 -9.41 3.52 0.71
N SER A 217 -10.07 2.59 1.41
CA SER A 217 -10.97 2.91 2.53
C SER A 217 -10.28 3.73 3.63
N GLY A 218 -11.06 4.38 4.49
CA GLY A 218 -10.55 5.10 5.66
C GLY A 218 -9.57 4.23 6.46
N TRP A 219 -8.30 4.65 6.53
CA TRP A 219 -7.22 3.84 7.09
C TRP A 219 -6.98 4.12 8.57
N TRP A 220 -6.84 3.04 9.36
CA TRP A 220 -6.41 3.05 10.77
C TRP A 220 -7.25 3.99 11.66
N PHE A 221 -6.76 5.19 11.99
CA PHE A 221 -7.53 6.17 12.79
C PHE A 221 -8.80 6.65 12.08
N LEU A 222 -8.84 6.51 10.76
CA LEU A 222 -9.96 6.89 9.90
C LEU A 222 -10.91 5.72 9.62
N ASP A 223 -10.61 4.50 10.10
CA ASP A 223 -11.54 3.35 10.04
C ASP A 223 -12.60 3.44 11.16
N GLN A 224 -13.40 4.49 11.05
CA GLN A 224 -14.56 4.79 11.87
C GLN A 224 -15.56 5.62 11.06
N LYS A 225 -16.80 5.79 11.53
CA LYS A 225 -17.91 6.35 10.73
C LYS A 225 -17.58 7.69 10.06
N ASP A 226 -17.05 8.67 10.80
CA ASP A 226 -16.73 9.99 10.25
C ASP A 226 -15.60 9.90 9.20
N GLY A 227 -14.56 9.11 9.46
CA GLY A 227 -13.46 8.91 8.53
C GLY A 227 -13.88 8.20 7.25
N MET A 228 -14.69 7.14 7.37
CA MET A 228 -15.26 6.40 6.25
C MET A 228 -16.20 7.28 5.41
N GLU A 229 -17.11 8.05 6.04
CA GLU A 229 -18.02 8.95 5.31
C GLU A 229 -17.23 10.03 4.57
N LYS A 230 -16.22 10.66 5.19
CA LYS A 230 -15.35 11.65 4.52
C LYS A 230 -14.58 11.07 3.35
N GLN A 231 -14.03 9.87 3.50
CA GLN A 231 -13.30 9.19 2.42
C GLN A 231 -14.23 8.85 1.25
N MET A 232 -15.39 8.25 1.52
CA MET A 232 -16.37 7.88 0.50
C MET A 232 -16.96 9.10 -0.21
N ASN A 233 -17.24 10.19 0.51
CA ASN A 233 -17.71 11.44 -0.10
C ASN A 233 -16.67 12.05 -1.03
N ALA A 234 -15.40 12.12 -0.61
CA ALA A 234 -14.32 12.61 -1.48
C ALA A 234 -14.18 11.74 -2.75
N LEU A 235 -14.24 10.40 -2.60
CA LEU A 235 -14.21 9.48 -3.74
C LEU A 235 -15.45 9.60 -4.64
N SER A 236 -16.64 9.81 -4.06
CA SER A 236 -17.89 9.94 -4.80
C SER A 236 -17.91 11.21 -5.66
N VAL A 237 -17.47 12.33 -5.10
CA VAL A 237 -17.48 13.64 -5.78
C VAL A 237 -16.37 13.75 -6.84
N LEU A 238 -15.18 13.18 -6.58
CA LEU A 238 -13.98 13.40 -7.40
C LEU A 238 -13.56 12.15 -8.21
N GLY A 239 -14.29 11.05 -8.08
CA GLY A 239 -13.99 9.77 -8.73
C GLY A 239 -15.25 8.98 -9.06
N LEU A 240 -15.18 7.66 -8.95
CA LEU A 240 -16.29 6.75 -9.25
C LEU A 240 -16.50 5.79 -8.07
N LEU A 241 -17.41 6.16 -7.14
CA LEU A 241 -17.74 5.31 -5.99
C LEU A 241 -18.15 3.89 -6.42
N SER A 242 -18.85 3.76 -7.55
CA SER A 242 -19.25 2.45 -8.10
C SER A 242 -18.10 1.51 -8.45
N ARG A 243 -16.88 2.01 -8.59
CA ARG A 243 -15.67 1.21 -8.87
C ARG A 243 -14.77 1.03 -7.65
N PHE A 244 -15.21 1.48 -6.47
CA PHE A 244 -14.45 1.38 -5.24
C PHE A 244 -14.25 -0.10 -4.85
N VAL A 245 -13.00 -0.48 -4.60
CA VAL A 245 -12.64 -1.84 -4.15
C VAL A 245 -13.15 -2.17 -2.74
N GLY A 246 -13.58 -1.17 -1.97
CA GLY A 246 -14.27 -1.38 -0.70
C GLY A 246 -13.34 -1.61 0.49
N MET A 247 -13.82 -2.42 1.42
CA MET A 247 -13.29 -2.53 2.78
C MET A 247 -12.25 -3.62 2.96
N LEU A 248 -11.28 -3.36 3.84
CA LEU A 248 -10.39 -4.35 4.45
C LEU A 248 -10.29 -4.08 5.95
N THR A 249 -9.91 -5.09 6.74
CA THR A 249 -9.88 -4.94 8.21
C THR A 249 -8.62 -4.26 8.75
N ASP A 250 -7.49 -4.36 8.03
CA ASP A 250 -6.14 -3.95 8.46
C ASP A 250 -5.84 -4.37 9.93
N SER A 251 -6.18 -5.61 10.27
CA SER A 251 -6.18 -6.06 11.66
C SER A 251 -5.43 -7.37 11.85
N ARG A 252 -4.82 -7.50 13.04
CA ARG A 252 -4.27 -8.74 13.58
C ARG A 252 -5.26 -9.54 14.44
N SER A 253 -6.48 -9.04 14.63
CA SER A 253 -7.52 -9.71 15.44
C SER A 253 -8.48 -10.49 14.55
N PHE A 254 -8.72 -11.77 14.89
CA PHE A 254 -9.76 -12.58 14.25
C PHE A 254 -11.18 -12.03 14.49
N LEU A 255 -11.37 -11.18 15.51
CA LEU A 255 -12.64 -10.52 15.81
C LEU A 255 -12.82 -9.19 15.04
N SER A 256 -12.05 -8.97 13.98
CA SER A 256 -12.10 -7.72 13.21
C SER A 256 -13.11 -7.71 12.06
N TYR A 257 -13.66 -8.87 11.65
CA TYR A 257 -14.67 -8.94 10.59
C TYR A 257 -15.93 -8.09 10.80
N PRO A 258 -16.40 -7.79 12.04
CA PRO A 258 -17.45 -6.79 12.25
C PRO A 258 -17.13 -5.40 11.69
N ARG A 259 -15.86 -5.05 11.41
CA ARG A 259 -15.50 -3.83 10.65
C ARG A 259 -16.11 -3.81 9.25
N HIS A 260 -16.24 -4.96 8.58
CA HIS A 260 -16.96 -5.04 7.31
C HIS A 260 -18.46 -4.77 7.47
N GLU A 261 -19.08 -5.25 8.55
CA GLU A 261 -20.48 -4.91 8.83
C GLU A 261 -20.63 -3.41 9.07
N TYR A 262 -19.73 -2.83 9.88
CA TYR A 262 -19.73 -1.40 10.19
C TYR A 262 -19.54 -0.54 8.93
N PHE A 263 -18.62 -0.91 8.05
CA PHE A 263 -18.44 -0.30 6.74
C PHE A 263 -19.70 -0.40 5.88
N ARG A 264 -20.27 -1.60 5.72
CA ARG A 264 -21.46 -1.83 4.87
C ARG A 264 -22.66 -1.03 5.35
N ARG A 265 -22.89 -0.96 6.66
CA ARG A 265 -23.95 -0.12 7.24
C ARG A 265 -23.70 1.36 6.98
N THR A 266 -22.46 1.82 7.11
CA THR A 266 -22.08 3.21 6.82
C THR A 266 -22.30 3.55 5.34
N LEU A 267 -21.86 2.69 4.42
CA LEU A 267 -22.06 2.82 2.98
C LEU A 267 -23.55 2.85 2.60
N CYS A 268 -24.33 1.86 3.04
CA CYS A 268 -25.77 1.80 2.75
C CYS A 268 -26.53 3.00 3.32
N ASN A 269 -26.15 3.49 4.51
CA ASN A 269 -26.77 4.68 5.09
C ASN A 269 -26.38 5.96 4.33
N LEU A 270 -25.13 6.07 3.86
CA LEU A 270 -24.71 7.21 3.03
C LEU A 270 -25.51 7.25 1.73
N VAL A 271 -25.48 6.16 0.96
CA VAL A 271 -26.18 6.08 -0.34
C VAL A 271 -27.71 6.14 -0.17
N GLY A 272 -28.24 5.54 0.91
CA GLY A 272 -29.67 5.58 1.20
C GLY A 272 -30.18 7.00 1.47
N ARG A 273 -29.39 7.84 2.16
CA ARG A 273 -29.72 9.27 2.34
C ARG A 273 -29.76 10.01 1.01
N ASP A 274 -28.80 9.76 0.12
CA ASP A 274 -28.76 10.39 -1.20
C ASP A 274 -30.00 10.00 -2.04
N VAL A 275 -30.49 8.76 -1.90
CA VAL A 275 -31.75 8.33 -2.53
C VAL A 275 -32.97 9.02 -1.91
N GLU A 276 -33.07 9.07 -0.58
CA GLU A 276 -34.18 9.74 0.12
C GLU A 276 -34.26 11.24 -0.18
N ASN A 277 -33.10 11.89 -0.36
CA ASN A 277 -32.99 13.29 -0.73
C ASN A 277 -33.28 13.56 -2.22
N GLY A 278 -33.40 12.52 -3.05
CA GLY A 278 -33.56 12.65 -4.50
C GLY A 278 -32.28 13.05 -5.25
N GLU A 279 -31.11 12.93 -4.62
CA GLU A 279 -29.79 13.13 -5.24
C GLU A 279 -29.43 11.94 -6.13
N ILE A 280 -29.84 10.74 -5.73
CA ILE A 280 -29.83 9.52 -6.56
C ILE A 280 -31.29 9.14 -6.89
N PRO A 281 -31.67 9.00 -8.17
CA PRO A 281 -33.06 8.69 -8.54
C PRO A 281 -33.50 7.31 -8.02
N ILE A 282 -34.69 7.25 -7.40
CA ILE A 282 -35.29 5.98 -6.96
C ILE A 282 -35.58 5.00 -8.12
N SER A 283 -35.68 5.50 -9.35
CA SER A 283 -35.79 4.66 -10.55
C SER A 283 -34.52 3.83 -10.82
N GLU A 284 -33.37 4.20 -10.25
CA GLU A 284 -32.08 3.52 -10.42
C GLU A 284 -31.77 2.52 -9.28
N MET A 285 -32.76 2.17 -8.44
CA MET A 285 -32.53 1.32 -7.25
C MET A 285 -31.88 -0.04 -7.56
N GLU A 286 -32.17 -0.64 -8.71
CA GLU A 286 -31.51 -1.88 -9.14
C GLU A 286 -30.00 -1.69 -9.31
N ARG A 287 -29.59 -0.59 -9.94
CA ARG A 287 -28.19 -0.22 -10.11
C ARG A 287 -27.53 0.18 -8.79
N VAL A 288 -28.26 0.85 -7.91
CA VAL A 288 -27.79 1.17 -6.55
C VAL A 288 -27.50 -0.11 -5.77
N ASN A 289 -28.41 -1.09 -5.79
CA ASN A 289 -28.21 -2.37 -5.12
C ASN A 289 -26.99 -3.12 -5.69
N GLN A 290 -26.85 -3.16 -7.02
CA GLN A 290 -25.67 -3.76 -7.67
C GLN A 290 -24.38 -3.05 -7.23
N MET A 291 -24.38 -1.72 -7.15
CA MET A 291 -23.22 -0.96 -6.67
C MET A 291 -22.84 -1.33 -5.23
N ILE A 292 -23.82 -1.50 -4.34
CA ILE A 292 -23.56 -1.91 -2.95
C ILE A 292 -22.94 -3.31 -2.89
N GLU A 293 -23.41 -4.26 -3.70
CA GLU A 293 -22.82 -5.60 -3.81
C GLU A 293 -21.40 -5.55 -4.38
N ASP A 294 -21.18 -4.73 -5.40
CA ASP A 294 -19.90 -4.55 -6.05
C ASP A 294 -18.86 -4.01 -5.06
N ILE A 295 -19.17 -2.93 -4.35
CA ILE A 295 -18.27 -2.35 -3.34
C ILE A 295 -18.08 -3.32 -2.16
N SER A 296 -19.09 -4.11 -1.81
CA SER A 296 -19.02 -5.05 -0.69
C SER A 296 -18.21 -6.31 -0.97
N TYR A 297 -18.00 -6.65 -2.26
CA TYR A 297 -17.32 -7.88 -2.66
C TYR A 297 -16.78 -7.89 -4.11
N TYR A 298 -17.63 -7.68 -5.12
CA TYR A 298 -17.27 -8.03 -6.51
C TYR A 298 -16.18 -7.15 -7.09
N ASN A 299 -16.11 -5.86 -6.74
CA ASN A 299 -15.04 -4.97 -7.18
C ASN A 299 -13.68 -5.49 -6.71
N ALA A 300 -13.52 -5.80 -5.42
CA ALA A 300 -12.29 -6.39 -4.89
C ALA A 300 -11.95 -7.71 -5.59
N LYS A 301 -12.92 -8.62 -5.69
CA LYS A 301 -12.73 -9.92 -6.35
C LYS A 301 -12.20 -9.77 -7.77
N ASN A 302 -12.81 -8.88 -8.56
CA ASN A 302 -12.43 -8.64 -9.96
C ASN A 302 -11.12 -7.87 -10.08
N PHE A 303 -10.90 -6.88 -9.21
CA PHE A 303 -9.70 -6.05 -9.22
C PHE A 303 -8.44 -6.83 -8.86
N PHE A 304 -8.51 -7.68 -7.83
CA PHE A 304 -7.36 -8.49 -7.38
C PHE A 304 -7.25 -9.86 -8.05
N GLN A 305 -8.34 -10.34 -8.69
CA GLN A 305 -8.43 -11.67 -9.32
C GLN A 305 -8.19 -12.81 -8.32
N PHE A 306 -8.90 -12.74 -7.18
CA PHE A 306 -8.89 -13.77 -6.14
C PHE A 306 -9.81 -14.96 -6.47
#